data_AF-A0A0Q6D6V1-F1
#
_entry.id   AF-A0A0Q6D6V1-F1
#
_cell.length_a   1.000
_cell.length_b   1.000
_cell.length_c   1.000
_cell.angle_alpha   90.00
_cell.angle_beta   90.00
_cell.angle_gamma   90.00
#
_symmetry.space_group_name_H-M   'P 1'
#
loop_
_entity.id
_entity.type
_entity.pdbx_description
1 polymer ?
#
loop_
_entity_poly.entity_id
_entity_poly.type
_entity_poly.pdbx_seq_one_letter_code
_entity_poly.pdbx_strand_id
1 'polypeptide(L)'
;MSTPKDNDFADRRKTAIEAKKALLEKFKAKPDENDPAVQARIAERKAIAEAREARAEQKRAELARKAEEEKLLEEQREQERIAEEARKKAEADAHITRLLADEAERKAARDARYAARKQRKK
;
A
#
# COMPACT_ATOMS: atom_id res chain seq x y z
N MET A 1 9.51 55.02 33.27
CA MET A 1 9.41 54.14 32.09
C MET A 1 8.01 54.27 31.51
N SER A 2 7.84 55.06 30.45
CA SER A 2 6.53 55.19 29.79
C SER A 2 6.33 54.00 28.86
N THR A 3 5.31 53.18 29.11
CA THR A 3 4.89 52.11 28.20
C THR A 3 4.44 52.72 26.86
N PRO A 4 4.81 52.13 25.72
CA PRO A 4 4.37 52.61 24.40
C PRO A 4 2.83 52.69 24.36
N LYS A 5 2.30 53.81 23.88
CA LYS A 5 0.86 54.05 23.62
C LYS A 5 0.37 53.26 22.40
N ASP A 6 0.83 52.03 22.26
CA ASP A 6 0.40 51.15 21.18
C ASP A 6 -0.96 50.56 21.58
N ASN A 7 -2.04 51.10 20.99
CA ASN A 7 -3.45 50.65 21.12
C ASN A 7 -4.29 51.29 22.23
N ASP A 8 -4.41 52.62 22.22
CA ASP A 8 -5.49 53.28 22.97
C ASP A 8 -6.88 52.75 22.51
N PHE A 9 -7.86 52.74 23.42
CA PHE A 9 -9.21 52.26 23.16
C PHE A 9 -9.87 53.04 22.00
N ALA A 10 -9.57 54.33 21.91
CA ALA A 10 -10.03 55.18 20.82
C ALA A 10 -9.52 54.71 19.45
N ASP A 11 -8.25 54.31 19.36
CA ASP A 11 -7.65 53.86 18.10
C ASP A 11 -8.20 52.49 17.69
N ARG A 12 -8.40 51.57 18.64
CA ARG A 12 -9.07 50.28 18.38
C ARG A 12 -10.51 50.45 17.89
N ARG A 13 -11.23 51.43 18.43
CA ARG A 13 -12.59 51.74 17.96
C ARG A 13 -12.58 52.32 16.55
N LYS A 14 -11.66 53.22 16.24
CA LYS A 14 -11.50 53.78 14.89
C LYS A 14 -11.18 52.71 13.86
N THR A 15 -10.18 51.85 14.13
CA THR A 15 -9.80 50.76 13.21
C THR A 15 -10.93 49.76 13.00
N ALA A 16 -11.71 49.43 14.03
CA ALA A 16 -12.89 48.57 13.89
C ALA A 16 -14.00 49.21 13.03
N ILE A 17 -14.21 50.52 13.17
CA ILE A 17 -15.18 51.26 12.33
C ILE A 17 -14.70 51.31 10.88
N GLU A 18 -13.42 51.59 10.64
CA GLU A 18 -12.82 51.60 9.31
C GLU A 18 -12.86 50.23 8.65
N ALA A 19 -12.57 49.16 9.39
CA ALA A 19 -12.68 47.79 8.91
C ALA A 19 -14.12 47.44 8.50
N LYS A 20 -15.12 47.81 9.32
CA LYS A 20 -16.55 47.62 8.97
C LYS A 20 -16.96 48.43 7.75
N LYS A 21 -16.52 49.69 7.64
CA LYS A 21 -16.74 50.50 6.43
C LYS A 21 -16.11 49.85 5.20
N ALA A 22 -14.86 49.39 5.30
CA ALA A 22 -14.18 48.71 4.19
C ALA A 22 -14.89 47.41 3.76
N LEU A 23 -15.44 46.64 4.71
CA LEU A 23 -16.24 45.45 4.39
C LEU A 23 -17.56 45.81 3.68
N LEU A 24 -18.24 46.88 4.11
CA LEU A 24 -19.46 47.34 3.46
C LEU A 24 -19.19 47.88 2.05
N GLU A 25 -18.12 48.65 1.87
CA GLU A 25 -17.72 49.14 0.55
C GLU A 25 -17.32 47.99 -0.38
N LYS A 26 -16.60 46.98 0.11
CA LYS A 26 -16.30 45.75 -0.66
C LYS A 26 -17.57 44.98 -1.05
N PHE A 27 -18.57 44.94 -0.17
CA PHE A 27 -19.84 44.29 -0.46
C PHE A 27 -20.63 45.04 -1.53
N LYS A 28 -20.70 46.37 -1.44
CA LYS A 28 -21.34 47.22 -2.46
C LYS A 28 -20.62 47.16 -3.82
N ALA A 29 -19.29 47.08 -3.80
CA ALA A 29 -18.47 46.97 -5.01
C ALA A 29 -18.36 45.53 -5.56
N LYS A 30 -18.99 44.54 -4.91
CA LYS A 30 -18.99 43.16 -5.40
C LYS A 30 -19.80 43.12 -6.70
N PRO A 31 -19.24 42.58 -7.81
CA PRO A 31 -20.00 42.39 -9.03
C PRO A 31 -21.17 41.43 -8.78
N ASP A 32 -22.25 41.61 -9.53
CA ASP A 32 -23.41 40.71 -9.49
C ASP A 32 -22.99 39.28 -9.85
N GLU A 33 -23.72 38.29 -9.36
CA GLU A 33 -23.49 36.89 -9.71
C GLU A 33 -23.64 36.67 -11.24
N ASN A 34 -24.48 37.47 -11.88
CA ASN A 34 -24.72 37.43 -13.33
C ASN A 34 -23.70 38.24 -14.15
N ASP A 35 -22.71 38.87 -13.51
CA ASP A 35 -21.65 39.55 -14.23
C ASP A 35 -20.85 38.53 -15.08
N PRO A 36 -20.63 38.80 -16.39
CA PRO A 36 -19.95 37.86 -17.27
C PRO A 36 -18.55 37.48 -16.80
N ALA A 37 -17.82 38.37 -16.11
CA ALA A 37 -16.51 38.07 -15.56
C ALA A 37 -16.58 37.13 -14.34
N VAL A 38 -17.64 37.24 -13.54
CA VAL A 38 -17.90 36.31 -12.41
C VAL A 38 -18.30 34.94 -12.93
N GLN A 39 -19.20 34.89 -13.92
CA GLN A 39 -19.61 33.64 -14.56
C GLN A 39 -18.43 32.92 -15.24
N ALA A 40 -17.56 33.66 -15.93
CA ALA A 40 -16.34 33.10 -16.52
C ALA A 40 -15.42 32.46 -15.48
N ARG A 41 -15.21 33.14 -14.33
CA ARG A 41 -14.42 32.59 -13.22
C ARG A 41 -15.05 31.35 -12.58
N ILE A 42 -16.38 31.33 -12.45
CA ILE A 42 -17.11 30.17 -11.93
C ILE A 42 -16.95 29.00 -12.90
N ALA A 43 -17.15 29.22 -14.20
CA ALA A 43 -16.99 28.20 -15.24
C ALA A 43 -15.56 27.65 -15.28
N GLU A 44 -14.54 28.51 -15.21
CA GLU A 44 -13.13 28.10 -15.15
C GLU A 44 -12.84 27.24 -13.91
N ARG A 45 -13.30 27.68 -12.73
CA ARG A 45 -13.14 26.90 -11.49
C ARG A 45 -13.84 25.55 -11.54
N LYS A 46 -15.05 25.49 -12.11
CA LYS A 46 -15.79 24.24 -12.33
C LYS A 46 -15.02 23.30 -13.26
N ALA A 47 -14.55 23.79 -14.41
CA ALA A 47 -13.75 23.00 -15.34
C ALA A 47 -12.46 22.44 -14.69
N ILE A 48 -11.78 23.26 -13.86
CA ILE A 48 -10.60 22.79 -13.10
C ILE A 48 -10.98 21.73 -12.08
N ALA A 49 -12.10 21.90 -11.37
CA ALA A 49 -12.58 20.93 -10.39
C ALA A 49 -12.94 19.60 -11.05
N GLU A 50 -13.73 19.63 -12.13
CA GLU A 50 -14.09 18.46 -12.92
C GLU A 50 -12.84 17.74 -13.47
N ALA A 51 -11.87 18.49 -14.00
CA ALA A 51 -10.62 17.92 -14.48
C ALA A 51 -9.77 17.31 -13.36
N ARG A 52 -9.88 17.80 -12.12
CA ARG A 52 -9.20 17.22 -10.95
C ARG A 52 -9.92 15.96 -10.46
N GLU A 53 -11.25 15.97 -10.45
CA GLU A 53 -12.06 14.82 -10.08
C GLU A 53 -11.84 13.66 -11.06
N ALA A 54 -11.90 13.90 -12.36
CA ALA A 54 -11.61 12.89 -13.38
C ALA A 54 -10.20 12.28 -13.22
N ARG A 55 -9.20 13.10 -12.92
CA ARG A 55 -7.82 12.62 -12.64
C ARG A 55 -7.75 11.80 -11.35
N ALA A 56 -8.50 12.18 -10.31
CA ALA A 56 -8.53 11.45 -9.05
C ALA A 56 -9.22 10.09 -9.21
N GLU A 57 -10.31 10.02 -9.97
CA GLU A 57 -11.03 8.78 -10.28
C GLU A 57 -10.16 7.81 -11.08
N GLN A 58 -9.48 8.30 -12.12
CA GLN A 58 -8.53 7.48 -12.89
C GLN A 58 -7.43 6.89 -12.01
N LYS A 59 -6.83 7.71 -11.14
CA LYS A 59 -5.80 7.23 -10.19
C LYS A 59 -6.36 6.21 -9.21
N ARG A 60 -7.58 6.40 -8.69
CA ARG A 60 -8.22 5.43 -7.79
C ARG A 60 -8.46 4.10 -8.51
N ALA A 61 -8.95 4.13 -9.75
CA ALA A 61 -9.16 2.93 -10.55
C ALA A 61 -7.84 2.20 -10.86
N GLU A 62 -6.78 2.94 -11.21
CA GLU A 62 -5.46 2.37 -11.46
C GLU A 62 -4.86 1.72 -10.18
N LEU A 63 -4.95 2.40 -9.04
CA LEU A 63 -4.48 1.87 -7.77
C LEU A 63 -5.25 0.63 -7.34
N ALA A 64 -6.57 0.60 -7.55
CA ALA A 64 -7.38 -0.58 -7.28
C ALA A 64 -6.95 -1.78 -8.13
N ARG A 65 -6.74 -1.57 -9.43
CA ARG A 65 -6.25 -2.63 -10.34
C ARG A 65 -4.87 -3.14 -9.94
N LYS A 66 -3.93 -2.24 -9.61
CA LYS A 66 -2.59 -2.63 -9.17
C LYS A 66 -2.63 -3.42 -7.86
N ALA A 67 -3.48 -3.02 -6.92
CA ALA A 67 -3.64 -3.75 -5.67
C ALA A 67 -4.25 -5.15 -5.87
N GLU A 68 -5.17 -5.31 -6.82
CA GLU A 68 -5.70 -6.63 -7.19
C GLU A 68 -4.64 -7.51 -7.87
N GLU A 69 -3.86 -6.94 -8.79
CA GLU A 69 -2.76 -7.64 -9.46
C GLU A 69 -1.66 -8.06 -8.47
N GLU A 70 -1.28 -7.17 -7.55
CA GLU A 70 -0.30 -7.46 -6.51
C GLU A 70 -0.76 -8.58 -5.59
N LYS A 71 -2.04 -8.57 -5.16
CA LYS A 71 -2.61 -9.67 -4.37
C LYS A 71 -2.58 -11.00 -5.11
N LEU A 72 -2.92 -11.00 -6.41
CA LEU A 72 -2.90 -12.22 -7.22
C LEU A 72 -1.47 -12.76 -7.37
N LEU A 73 -0.49 -11.87 -7.57
CA LEU A 73 0.92 -12.23 -7.67
C LEU A 73 1.46 -12.75 -6.33
N GLU A 74 1.08 -12.15 -5.20
CA GLU A 74 1.44 -12.64 -3.87
C GLU A 74 0.85 -14.02 -3.59
N GLU A 75 -0.42 -14.23 -3.92
CA GLU A 75 -1.09 -15.52 -3.75
C GLU A 75 -0.42 -16.60 -4.63
N GLN A 76 -0.09 -16.28 -5.88
CA GLN A 76 0.65 -17.19 -6.76
C GLN A 76 2.04 -17.53 -6.20
N ARG A 77 2.78 -16.54 -5.70
CA ARG A 77 4.10 -16.76 -5.08
C ARG A 77 4.00 -17.62 -3.83
N GLU A 78 2.97 -17.43 -3.01
CA GLU A 78 2.75 -18.24 -1.82
C GLU A 78 2.42 -19.70 -2.20
N GLN A 79 1.54 -19.90 -3.20
CA GLN A 79 1.23 -21.23 -3.73
C GLN A 79 2.47 -21.92 -4.31
N GLU A 80 3.30 -21.21 -5.07
CA GLU A 80 4.56 -21.73 -5.60
C GLU A 80 5.53 -22.12 -4.49
N ARG A 81 5.67 -21.28 -3.45
CA ARG A 81 6.48 -21.59 -2.28
C ARG A 81 6.00 -22.84 -1.54
N ILE A 82 4.70 -22.96 -1.30
CA ILE A 82 4.12 -24.14 -0.65
C ILE A 82 4.36 -25.40 -1.51
N ALA A 83 4.20 -25.29 -2.83
CA ALA A 83 4.45 -26.40 -3.75
C ALA A 83 5.94 -26.80 -3.77
N GLU A 84 6.85 -25.84 -3.78
CA GLU A 84 8.30 -26.08 -3.72
C GLU A 84 8.71 -26.73 -2.39
N GLU A 85 8.20 -26.24 -1.26
CA GLU A 85 8.44 -26.83 0.05
C GLU A 85 7.89 -28.26 0.14
N ALA A 86 6.71 -28.52 -0.42
CA ALA A 86 6.14 -29.86 -0.49
C ALA A 86 7.00 -30.80 -1.35
N ARG A 87 7.51 -30.33 -2.51
CA ARG A 87 8.43 -31.10 -3.36
C ARG A 87 9.73 -31.42 -2.62
N LYS A 88 10.35 -30.43 -1.98
CA LYS A 88 11.59 -30.63 -1.19
C LYS A 88 11.40 -31.65 -0.07
N LYS A 89 10.27 -31.62 0.64
CA LYS A 89 9.95 -32.61 1.67
C LYS A 89 9.79 -34.00 1.07
N ALA A 90 9.02 -34.15 -0.01
CA ALA A 90 8.84 -35.42 -0.68
C ALA A 90 10.16 -36.00 -1.22
N GLU A 91 11.04 -35.16 -1.76
CA GLU A 91 12.38 -35.55 -2.21
C GLU A 91 13.27 -36.00 -1.05
N ALA A 92 13.25 -35.29 0.07
CA ALA A 92 13.98 -35.66 1.27
C ALA A 92 13.50 -37.01 1.84
N ASP A 93 12.18 -37.22 1.92
CA ASP A 93 11.59 -38.48 2.37
C ASP A 93 11.93 -39.63 1.41
N ALA A 94 11.86 -39.38 0.10
CA ALA A 94 12.28 -40.36 -0.91
C ALA A 94 13.78 -40.69 -0.82
N HIS A 95 14.62 -39.73 -0.45
CA HIS A 95 16.04 -39.99 -0.23
C HIS A 95 16.28 -40.85 1.02
N ILE A 96 15.64 -40.52 2.15
CA ILE A 96 15.75 -41.27 3.40
C ILE A 96 15.28 -42.72 3.20
N THR A 97 14.15 -42.92 2.52
CA THR A 97 13.61 -44.27 2.25
C THR A 97 14.57 -45.10 1.40
N ARG A 98 15.22 -44.52 0.39
CA ARG A 98 16.27 -45.20 -0.40
C ARG A 98 17.46 -45.58 0.46
N LEU A 99 17.96 -44.67 1.30
CA LEU A 99 19.09 -44.97 2.19
C LEU A 99 18.77 -46.12 3.16
N LEU A 100 17.56 -46.13 3.73
CA LEU A 100 17.11 -47.20 4.61
C LEU A 100 17.01 -48.54 3.87
N ALA A 101 16.54 -48.54 2.62
CA ALA A 101 16.50 -49.74 1.79
C ALA A 101 17.91 -50.26 1.47
N ASP A 102 18.83 -49.39 1.06
CA ASP A 102 20.22 -49.74 0.77
C ASP A 102 20.92 -50.31 2.02
N GLU A 103 20.68 -49.73 3.19
CA GLU A 103 21.21 -50.23 4.47
C GLU A 103 20.64 -51.60 4.84
N ALA A 104 19.34 -51.81 4.63
CA ALA A 104 18.69 -53.10 4.85
C ALA A 104 19.27 -54.18 3.92
N GLU A 105 19.50 -53.87 2.64
CA GLU A 105 20.14 -54.77 1.68
C GLU A 105 21.57 -55.12 2.08
N ARG A 106 22.38 -54.11 2.46
CA ARG A 106 23.76 -54.33 2.95
C ARG A 106 23.78 -55.20 4.20
N LYS A 107 22.81 -55.02 5.11
CA LYS A 107 22.68 -55.86 6.30
C LYS A 107 22.32 -57.30 5.91
N ALA A 108 21.32 -57.50 5.06
CA ALA A 108 20.93 -58.82 4.57
C ALA A 108 22.10 -59.55 3.88
N ALA A 109 22.88 -58.85 3.05
CA ALA A 109 24.07 -59.40 2.40
C ALA A 109 25.16 -59.80 3.41
N ARG A 110 25.39 -58.99 4.46
CA ARG A 110 26.32 -59.34 5.55
C ARG A 110 25.83 -60.57 6.31
N ASP A 111 24.56 -60.63 6.67
CA ASP A 111 23.98 -61.73 7.41
C ASP A 111 24.04 -63.04 6.61
N ALA A 112 23.78 -63.00 5.29
CA ALA A 112 23.96 -64.14 4.39
C ALA A 112 25.42 -64.62 4.34
N ARG A 113 26.39 -63.71 4.29
CA ARG A 113 27.83 -64.06 4.34
C ARG A 113 28.21 -64.70 5.67
N TYR A 114 27.72 -64.16 6.79
CA TYR A 114 27.96 -64.73 8.11
C TYR A 114 27.35 -66.13 8.25
N ALA A 115 26.11 -66.34 7.77
CA ALA A 115 25.47 -67.64 7.73
C ALA A 115 26.28 -68.64 6.90
N ALA A 116 26.69 -68.29 5.68
CA ALA A 116 27.51 -69.14 4.83
C ALA A 116 28.86 -69.51 5.47
N ARG A 117 29.53 -68.54 6.13
CA ARG A 117 30.78 -68.80 6.86
C ARG A 117 30.57 -69.75 8.04
N LYS A 118 29.48 -69.61 8.78
CA LYS A 118 29.13 -70.49 9.90
C LYS A 118 28.88 -71.92 9.43
N GLN A 119 28.17 -72.10 8.30
CA GLN A 119 27.94 -73.43 7.72
C GLN A 119 29.23 -74.13 7.26
N ARG A 120 30.23 -73.38 6.78
CA ARG A 120 31.54 -73.95 6.39
C ARG A 120 32.43 -74.36 7.57
N LYS A 121 32.18 -73.81 8.76
CA LYS A 121 32.97 -74.08 9.97
C LYS A 121 32.40 -75.25 10.78
N LYS A 122 31.19 -75.69 10.46
CA LYS A 122 30.58 -76.91 10.98
C LYS A 122 31.00 -78.08 10.10
#